data_AF-A0A6L8FUL3-F1
#
_entry.id   AF-A0A6L8FUL3-F1
#
_cell.length_a   1.000
_cell.length_b   1.000
_cell.length_c   1.000
_cell.angle_alpha   90.00
_cell.angle_beta   90.00
_cell.angle_gamma   90.00
#
_symmetry.space_group_name_H-M   'P 1'
#
loop_
_entity.id
_entity.type
_entity.pdbx_description
1 polymer ?
#
loop_
_entity_poly.entity_id
_entity_poly.type
_entity_poly.pdbx_seq_one_letter_code
_entity_poly.pdbx_strand_id
1 'polypeptide(L)'
;MGERGRHHFLSQKNIMSQSQPVTVRIYNKTYHLVNSDDQDPEYVRLAAAYLDEKMQQTAATIKHRAEFDIAILAALNIAEEVLRARQHKDALLTRTDARLDSFNRLLSAAPSTTASPSTDA
;
A
#
# COMPACT_ATOMS: atom_id res chain seq x y z
N MET A 1 -51.80 -20.89 -35.96
CA MET A 1 -51.58 -19.45 -36.19
C MET A 1 -52.01 -18.71 -34.93
N GLY A 2 -51.20 -17.95 -34.21
CA GLY A 2 -49.81 -17.58 -34.44
C GLY A 2 -49.10 -17.28 -33.11
N GLU A 3 -47.82 -17.59 -33.10
CA GLU A 3 -46.84 -17.06 -32.18
C GLU A 3 -46.78 -15.52 -32.33
N ARG A 4 -46.51 -14.80 -31.22
CA ARG A 4 -45.69 -13.57 -31.13
C ARG A 4 -45.96 -12.88 -29.79
N GLY A 5 -44.89 -12.63 -29.03
CA GLY A 5 -44.97 -11.75 -27.84
C GLY A 5 -44.04 -12.03 -26.68
N ARG A 6 -42.91 -12.74 -26.86
CA ARG A 6 -41.74 -12.48 -26.00
C ARG A 6 -41.23 -11.06 -26.32
N HIS A 7 -40.42 -10.49 -25.43
CA HIS A 7 -39.67 -9.22 -25.55
C HIS A 7 -40.24 -8.01 -24.80
N HIS A 8 -40.04 -7.97 -23.48
CA HIS A 8 -39.12 -6.99 -22.85
C HIS A 8 -38.99 -7.30 -21.36
N PHE A 9 -38.11 -8.25 -21.04
CA PHE A 9 -37.66 -8.50 -19.68
C PHE A 9 -36.14 -8.29 -19.63
N LEU A 10 -35.68 -7.06 -19.92
CA LEU A 10 -34.26 -6.72 -19.83
C LEU A 10 -34.10 -5.25 -19.42
N SER A 11 -34.02 -5.02 -18.11
CA SER A 11 -33.06 -4.08 -17.53
C SER A 11 -33.16 -4.13 -16.01
N GLN A 12 -32.81 -5.28 -15.42
CA GLN A 12 -31.88 -5.18 -14.30
C GLN A 12 -30.61 -4.60 -14.91
N LYS A 13 -30.57 -3.27 -14.94
CA LYS A 13 -29.43 -2.51 -15.38
C LYS A 13 -28.34 -2.84 -14.38
N ASN A 14 -27.53 -3.80 -14.79
CA ASN A 14 -26.35 -4.28 -14.14
C ASN A 14 -25.51 -3.06 -13.74
N ILE A 15 -25.70 -2.56 -12.52
CA ILE A 15 -24.75 -1.70 -11.84
C ILE A 15 -23.62 -2.62 -11.35
N MET A 16 -23.07 -3.44 -12.24
CA MET A 16 -21.74 -3.99 -12.03
C MET A 16 -20.83 -2.83 -12.38
N SER A 17 -20.26 -2.20 -11.34
CA SER A 17 -19.03 -1.43 -11.47
C SER A 17 -18.14 -2.15 -12.46
N GLN A 18 -17.84 -1.50 -13.60
CA GLN A 18 -17.03 -2.03 -14.69
C GLN A 18 -15.59 -2.15 -14.21
N SER A 19 -15.34 -3.08 -13.28
CA SER A 19 -14.01 -3.52 -12.92
C SER A 19 -13.40 -4.17 -14.16
N GLN A 20 -12.45 -3.47 -14.78
CA GLN A 20 -11.72 -4.02 -15.91
C GLN A 20 -10.77 -5.10 -15.39
N PRO A 21 -10.85 -6.34 -15.90
CA PRO A 21 -9.94 -7.40 -15.48
C PRO A 21 -8.51 -7.07 -15.92
N VAL A 22 -7.56 -7.20 -14.99
CA VAL A 22 -6.13 -7.00 -15.24
C VAL A 22 -5.48 -8.36 -15.41
N THR A 23 -4.80 -8.54 -16.55
CA THR A 23 -4.00 -9.75 -16.80
C THR A 23 -2.57 -9.50 -16.38
N VAL A 24 -2.03 -10.38 -15.55
CA VAL A 24 -0.64 -10.32 -15.04
C VAL A 24 0.03 -11.69 -15.15
N ARG A 25 1.37 -11.70 -15.17
CA ARG A 25 2.16 -12.92 -15.16
C ARG A 25 3.03 -12.94 -13.89
N ILE A 26 2.88 -14.00 -13.09
CA ILE A 26 3.57 -14.20 -11.82
C ILE A 26 4.09 -15.64 -11.81
N TYR A 27 5.40 -15.80 -11.64
CA TYR A 27 6.11 -17.07 -11.55
C TYR A 27 5.70 -18.08 -12.62
N ASN A 28 5.84 -17.64 -13.88
CA ASN A 28 5.52 -18.45 -15.07
C ASN A 28 4.04 -18.84 -15.22
N LYS A 29 3.14 -18.24 -14.43
CA LYS A 29 1.68 -18.40 -14.54
C LYS A 29 1.00 -17.08 -14.87
N THR A 30 -0.06 -17.17 -15.66
CA THR A 30 -0.88 -16.01 -16.03
C THR A 30 -2.13 -16.00 -15.17
N TYR A 31 -2.45 -14.84 -14.59
CA TYR A 31 -3.61 -14.61 -13.74
C TYR A 31 -4.48 -13.50 -14.32
N HIS A 32 -5.80 -13.68 -14.23
CA HIS A 32 -6.80 -12.66 -14.56
C HIS A 32 -7.41 -12.14 -13.26
N LEU A 33 -6.95 -10.98 -12.81
CA LEU A 33 -7.36 -10.37 -11.56
C LEU A 33 -8.53 -9.42 -11.82
N VAL A 34 -9.61 -9.56 -11.06
CA VAL A 34 -10.73 -8.60 -11.09
C VAL A 34 -10.42 -7.52 -10.08
N ASN A 35 -10.26 -6.27 -10.52
CA ASN A 35 -10.01 -5.14 -9.64
C ASN A 35 -11.28 -4.82 -8.84
N SER A 36 -11.42 -5.32 -7.61
CA SER A 36 -12.67 -5.15 -6.86
C SER A 36 -12.96 -3.72 -6.40
N ASP A 37 -12.09 -2.74 -6.68
CA ASP A 37 -12.23 -1.34 -6.31
C ASP A 37 -11.67 -0.43 -7.42
N ASP A 38 -11.88 0.89 -7.31
CA ASP A 38 -11.33 2.01 -8.12
C ASP A 38 -9.77 2.07 -8.15
N GLN A 39 -9.10 0.96 -7.85
CA GLN A 39 -7.66 0.79 -7.89
C GLN A 39 -7.16 0.85 -9.34
N ASP A 40 -6.11 1.64 -9.53
CA ASP A 40 -5.42 1.78 -10.80
C ASP A 40 -4.93 0.39 -11.29
N PRO A 41 -5.33 -0.05 -12.50
CA PRO A 41 -4.79 -1.25 -13.13
C PRO A 41 -3.26 -1.33 -13.16
N GLU A 42 -2.57 -0.19 -13.26
CA GLU A 42 -1.11 -0.12 -13.19
C GLU A 42 -0.58 -0.51 -11.81
N TYR A 43 -1.26 -0.13 -10.73
CA TYR A 43 -0.85 -0.52 -9.37
C TYR A 43 -0.89 -2.04 -9.18
N VAL A 44 -1.90 -2.70 -9.73
CA VAL A 44 -2.00 -4.17 -9.70
C VAL A 44 -0.89 -4.82 -10.51
N ARG A 45 -0.52 -4.25 -11.66
CA ARG A 45 0.63 -4.72 -12.46
C ARG A 45 1.94 -4.56 -11.71
N LEU A 46 2.14 -3.43 -11.02
CA LEU A 46 3.32 -3.19 -10.20
C LEU A 46 3.41 -4.19 -9.04
N ALA A 47 2.31 -4.44 -8.33
CA ALA A 47 2.26 -5.43 -7.26
C ALA A 47 2.56 -6.85 -7.76
N ALA A 48 2.01 -7.23 -8.92
CA ALA A 48 2.28 -8.52 -9.54
C ALA A 48 3.75 -8.68 -9.97
N ALA A 49 4.35 -7.64 -10.56
CA ALA A 49 5.77 -7.64 -10.92
C ALA A 49 6.66 -7.76 -9.68
N TYR A 50 6.29 -7.10 -8.59
CA TYR A 50 7.03 -7.19 -7.33
C TYR A 50 6.96 -8.60 -6.72
N LEU A 51 5.78 -9.21 -6.72
CA LEU A 51 5.62 -10.59 -6.27
C LEU A 51 6.41 -11.58 -7.13
N ASP A 52 6.42 -11.41 -8.46
CA ASP A 52 7.21 -12.22 -9.38
C ASP A 52 8.72 -12.16 -9.04
N GLU A 53 9.25 -10.95 -8.85
CA GLU A 53 10.64 -10.74 -8.44
C GLU A 53 10.97 -11.46 -7.13
N LYS A 54 10.10 -11.35 -6.12
CA LYS A 54 10.29 -12.00 -4.82
C LYS A 54 10.22 -13.52 -4.90
N MET A 55 9.36 -14.05 -5.76
CA MET A 55 9.30 -15.49 -6.01
C MET A 55 10.58 -15.99 -6.71
N GLN A 56 11.12 -15.24 -7.69
CA GLN A 56 12.40 -15.57 -8.34
C GLN A 56 13.58 -15.55 -7.34
N GLN A 57 13.66 -14.53 -6.48
CA GLN A 57 14.69 -14.44 -5.42
C GLN A 57 14.61 -15.61 -4.43
N THR A 58 13.39 -15.96 -4.03
CA THR A 58 13.13 -17.09 -3.12
C THR A 58 13.53 -18.42 -3.75
N ALA A 59 13.17 -18.62 -5.03
CA ALA A 59 13.52 -19.81 -5.79
C ALA A 59 15.04 -19.97 -5.98
N ALA A 60 15.77 -18.88 -6.15
CA ALA A 60 17.23 -18.90 -6.29
C ALA A 60 17.95 -19.37 -5.01
N THR A 61 17.35 -19.15 -3.84
CA THR A 61 17.97 -19.43 -2.54
C THR A 61 17.76 -20.88 -2.08
N ILE A 62 16.68 -21.53 -2.49
CA ILE A 62 16.29 -22.85 -1.97
C ILE A 62 15.97 -23.82 -3.11
N LYS A 63 16.87 -24.78 -3.35
CA LYS A 63 16.65 -25.84 -4.35
C LYS A 63 15.51 -26.79 -3.92
N HIS A 64 14.69 -27.21 -4.90
CA HIS A 64 13.71 -28.30 -4.82
C HIS A 64 12.44 -28.07 -3.96
N ARG A 65 11.92 -26.83 -3.88
CA ARG A 65 10.59 -26.60 -3.29
C ARG A 65 9.46 -26.58 -4.32
N ALA A 66 8.27 -26.95 -3.86
CA ALA A 66 7.05 -26.77 -4.62
C ALA A 66 6.79 -25.27 -4.83
N GLU A 67 6.20 -24.93 -5.97
CA GLU A 67 5.87 -23.55 -6.34
C GLU A 67 5.01 -22.83 -5.28
N PHE A 68 4.08 -23.55 -4.65
CA PHE A 68 3.22 -22.98 -3.61
C PHE A 68 4.01 -22.55 -2.37
N ASP A 69 5.02 -23.33 -1.96
CA ASP A 69 5.90 -22.96 -0.85
C ASP A 69 6.72 -21.71 -1.19
N ILE A 70 7.18 -21.58 -2.43
CA ILE A 70 7.90 -20.40 -2.93
C ILE A 70 6.98 -19.17 -2.86
N ALA A 71 5.72 -19.30 -3.27
CA ALA A 71 4.75 -18.21 -3.20
C ALA A 71 4.50 -17.74 -1.76
N ILE A 72 4.33 -18.69 -0.82
CA ILE A 72 4.14 -18.37 0.61
C ILE A 72 5.36 -17.63 1.17
N LEU A 73 6.58 -18.13 0.91
CA LEU A 73 7.81 -17.52 1.39
C LEU A 73 8.03 -16.12 0.78
N ALA A 74 7.76 -15.95 -0.51
CA ALA A 74 7.81 -14.65 -1.16
C ALA A 74 6.81 -13.65 -0.55
N ALA A 75 5.57 -14.09 -0.31
CA ALA A 75 4.56 -13.27 0.36
C ALA A 75 4.95 -12.90 1.79
N LEU A 76 5.58 -13.81 2.53
CA LEU A 76 6.08 -13.55 3.88
C LEU A 76 7.21 -12.51 3.88
N ASN A 77 8.15 -12.61 2.92
CA ASN A 77 9.21 -11.62 2.75
C ASN A 77 8.64 -10.23 2.48
N ILE A 78 7.64 -10.11 1.59
CA ILE A 78 6.95 -8.84 1.31
C ILE A 78 6.26 -8.30 2.56
N ALA A 79 5.57 -9.18 3.31
CA ALA A 79 4.91 -8.78 4.55
C ALA A 79 5.92 -8.25 5.59
N GLU A 80 7.08 -8.88 5.71
CA GLU A 80 8.15 -8.43 6.60
C GLU A 80 8.67 -7.04 6.20
N GLU A 81 8.89 -6.79 4.90
CA GLU A 81 9.32 -5.49 4.39
C GLU A 81 8.30 -4.39 4.70
N VAL A 82 7.01 -4.67 4.54
CA VAL A 82 5.93 -3.73 4.90
C VAL A 82 5.94 -3.43 6.39
N LEU A 83 6.09 -4.44 7.24
CA LEU A 83 6.15 -4.26 8.69
C LEU A 83 7.38 -3.43 9.09
N ARG A 84 8.55 -3.73 8.50
CA ARG A 84 9.79 -2.98 8.73
C ARG A 84 9.68 -1.53 8.29
N ALA A 85 9.08 -1.27 7.12
CA ALA A 85 8.85 0.07 6.62
C ALA A 85 7.92 0.88 7.55
N ARG A 86 6.86 0.25 8.07
CA ARG A 86 5.96 0.88 9.05
C ARG A 86 6.67 1.23 10.35
N GLN A 87 7.44 0.29 10.91
CA GLN A 87 8.24 0.52 12.11
C GLN A 87 9.25 1.67 11.92
N HIS A 88 9.93 1.72 10.78
CA HIS A 88 10.87 2.79 10.47
C HIS A 88 10.17 4.15 10.34
N LYS A 89 9.00 4.20 9.68
CA LYS A 89 8.18 5.40 9.59
C LYS A 89 7.79 5.92 10.98
N ASP A 90 7.32 5.04 11.85
CA ASP A 90 6.88 5.41 13.20
C ASP A 90 8.06 5.92 14.04
N ALA A 91 9.24 5.27 13.95
CA ALA A 91 10.45 5.73 14.62
C ALA A 91 10.92 7.12 14.13
N LEU A 92 10.81 7.40 12.83
CA LEU A 92 11.13 8.71 12.26
C LEU A 92 10.18 9.81 12.76
N LEU A 93 8.88 9.50 12.86
CA LEU A 93 7.89 10.44 13.40
C LEU A 93 8.20 10.76 14.87
N THR A 94 8.41 9.74 15.72
CA THR A 94 8.77 9.94 17.12
C THR A 94 10.04 10.76 17.29
N ARG A 95 11.06 10.53 16.46
CA ARG A 95 12.30 11.32 16.49
C ARG A 95 12.06 12.78 16.08
N THR A 96 11.17 13.01 15.13
CA THR A 96 10.81 14.35 14.65
C THR A 96 10.06 15.11 15.75
N ASP A 97 9.10 14.46 16.41
CA ASP A 97 8.34 15.04 17.52
C ASP A 97 9.28 15.42 18.68
N ALA A 98 10.16 14.49 19.10
CA ALA A 98 11.13 14.75 20.16
C ALA A 98 12.07 15.94 19.83
N ARG A 99 12.44 16.10 18.55
CA ARG A 99 13.26 17.22 18.09
C ARG A 99 12.48 18.54 18.11
N LEU A 100 11.21 18.51 17.72
CA LEU A 100 10.32 19.69 17.77
C LEU A 100 10.09 20.14 19.22
N ASP A 101 9.86 19.21 20.14
CA ASP A 101 9.72 19.50 21.57
C ASP A 101 10.99 20.11 22.15
N SER A 102 12.15 19.56 21.81
CA SER A 102 13.44 20.10 22.22
C SER A 102 13.65 21.52 21.69
N PHE A 103 13.26 21.76 20.44
CA PHE A 103 13.35 23.09 19.82
C PHE A 103 12.39 24.10 20.47
N ASN A 104 11.13 23.74 20.71
CA ASN A 104 10.15 24.59 21.40
C ASN A 104 10.60 24.94 22.82
N ARG A 105 11.22 23.99 23.54
CA ARG A 105 11.81 24.26 24.86
C ARG A 105 12.90 25.32 24.80
N LEU A 106 13.76 25.31 23.77
CA LEU A 106 14.80 26.32 23.61
C LEU A 106 14.22 27.71 23.32
N LEU A 107 13.18 27.80 22.50
CA LEU A 107 12.50 29.07 22.24
C LEU A 107 11.84 29.64 23.50
N SER A 108 11.19 28.79 24.31
CA SER A 108 10.54 29.22 25.56
C SER A 108 11.53 29.50 26.70
N ALA A 109 12.73 28.92 26.64
CA ALA A 109 13.78 29.13 27.64
C ALA A 109 14.67 30.34 27.35
N ALA A 110 14.59 30.94 26.15
CA ALA A 110 15.25 32.21 25.89
C ALA A 110 14.56 33.30 26.73
N PRO A 111 15.23 33.89 27.74
CA PRO A 111 14.62 34.93 28.54
C PRO A 111 14.28 36.10 27.63
N SER A 112 13.04 36.58 27.72
CA SER A 112 12.65 37.89 27.21
C SER A 112 13.58 38.93 27.84
N THR A 113 14.67 39.24 27.14
CA THR A 113 15.56 40.36 27.44
C THR A 113 14.81 41.63 27.01
N THR A 114 13.78 41.94 27.78
CA THR A 114 13.21 43.27 27.93
C THR A 114 13.38 43.66 29.41
N ALA A 115 14.63 43.62 29.88
CA ALA A 115 15.09 44.53 30.93
C ALA A 115 15.26 45.90 30.24
N SER A 116 14.87 47.08 30.72
CA SER A 116 14.37 47.67 31.99
C SER A 116 13.96 49.14 31.59
N PRO A 117 13.52 50.10 32.44
CA PRO A 117 13.58 50.16 33.91
C PRO A 117 12.31 50.67 34.63
N SER A 118 12.29 50.41 35.93
CA SER A 118 11.50 51.15 36.92
C SER A 118 11.93 52.61 36.95
N THR A 119 11.03 53.52 36.60
CA THR A 119 11.15 54.94 36.93
C THR A 119 10.57 55.13 38.32
N ASP A 120 11.46 55.27 39.31
CA ASP A 120 11.14 55.72 40.66
C ASP A 120 12.01 56.95 40.91
N ALA A 121 11.40 58.13 40.83
CA ALA A 121 11.87 59.43 41.33
C ALA A 121 10.74 60.47 41.21
#